data_AF-A0A510ISE4-F1
#
_entry.id   AF-A0A510ISE4-F1
#
_cell.length_a   1.000
_cell.length_b   1.000
_cell.length_c   1.000
_cell.angle_alpha   90.00
_cell.angle_beta   90.00
_cell.angle_gamma   90.00
#
_symmetry.space_group_name_H-M   'P 1'
#
loop_
_entity.id
_entity.type
_entity.pdbx_description
1 polymer ?
#
loop_
_entity_poly.entity_id
_entity_poly.type
_entity_poly.pdbx_seq_one_letter_code
_entity_poly.pdbx_strand_id
1 'polypeptide(L)'
;MDHLLPGIEPTGRLVESAFIVIVGIGNDKVAYEHILWDQASMLVQLGLLDPESLPVVWAGAAATLKKNLHCRTHFSMRANYQLQGL
;
A
#
# COMPACT_ATOMS: atom_id res chain seq x y z
N MET A 1 -9.96 12.02 4.95
CA MET A 1 -8.52 11.85 4.64
C MET A 1 -8.35 12.36 3.23
N ASP A 2 -7.57 13.42 3.04
CA ASP A 2 -7.50 14.14 1.76
C ASP A 2 -6.59 13.45 0.74
N HIS A 3 -5.71 12.55 1.19
CA HIS A 3 -4.87 11.64 0.38
C HIS A 3 -4.09 10.66 1.31
N LEU A 4 -3.45 9.64 0.73
CA LEU A 4 -2.85 8.52 1.47
C LEU A 4 -1.54 8.86 2.20
N LEU A 5 -0.73 9.81 1.70
CA LEU A 5 0.54 10.22 2.35
C LEU A 5 0.39 11.60 3.01
N PRO A 6 0.32 11.69 4.35
CA PRO A 6 0.15 12.98 5.02
C PRO A 6 1.32 13.92 4.69
N GLY A 7 1.00 15.15 4.26
CA GLY A 7 1.99 16.18 3.96
C GLY A 7 2.66 16.07 2.58
N ILE A 8 2.18 15.17 1.71
CA ILE A 8 2.65 15.04 0.33
C ILE A 8 1.52 15.39 -0.64
N GLU A 9 1.70 16.50 -1.34
CA GLU A 9 0.74 16.96 -2.36
C GLU A 9 0.44 15.85 -3.40
N PRO A 10 -0.82 15.75 -3.88
CA PRO A 10 -1.19 14.85 -4.96
C PRO A 10 -0.29 15.03 -6.19
N THR A 11 0.50 14.00 -6.50
CA THR A 11 1.47 14.04 -7.62
C THR A 11 0.83 13.69 -8.98
N GLY A 12 -0.40 13.19 -8.99
CA GLY A 12 -1.08 12.70 -10.18
C GLY A 12 -0.53 11.38 -10.73
N ARG A 13 0.39 10.73 -10.03
CA ARG A 13 1.00 9.46 -10.45
C ARG A 13 0.19 8.26 -9.99
N LEU A 14 0.10 7.24 -10.83
CA LEU A 14 -0.42 5.94 -10.42
C LEU A 14 0.61 5.24 -9.54
N VAL A 15 0.18 4.74 -8.37
CA VAL A 15 1.03 3.98 -7.44
C VAL A 15 0.39 2.64 -7.17
N GLU A 16 1.20 1.59 -7.21
CA GLU A 16 0.78 0.24 -6.82
C GLU A 16 1.47 -0.14 -5.51
N SER A 17 0.67 -0.47 -4.49
CA SER A 17 1.19 -0.89 -3.18
C SER A 17 0.46 -2.14 -2.70
N ALA A 18 1.18 -2.94 -1.91
CA ALA A 18 0.63 -4.10 -1.23
C ALA A 18 0.29 -3.73 0.21
N PHE A 19 -0.87 -4.18 0.67
CA PHE A 19 -1.31 -4.06 2.05
C PHE A 19 -1.48 -5.45 2.63
N ILE A 20 -0.95 -5.64 3.83
CA ILE A 20 -1.20 -6.83 4.65
C ILE A 20 -2.10 -6.38 5.79
N VAL A 21 -3.27 -6.99 5.87
CA VAL A 21 -4.25 -6.67 6.90
C VAL A 21 -4.37 -7.88 7.82
N ILE A 22 -4.03 -7.68 9.09
CA ILE A 22 -4.20 -8.69 10.14
C ILE A 22 -5.39 -8.29 10.99
N VAL A 23 -6.49 -9.02 10.82
CA VAL A 23 -7.71 -8.80 11.58
C VAL A 23 -7.82 -9.81 12.72
N GLY A 24 -7.93 -9.33 13.94
CA GLY A 24 -8.32 -10.14 15.09
C GLY A 24 -9.84 -10.16 15.23
N ILE A 25 -10.43 -11.36 15.33
CA ILE A 25 -11.86 -11.54 15.59
C ILE A 25 -12.05 -12.02 17.04
N GLY A 26 -12.96 -11.39 17.77
CA GLY A 26 -13.37 -11.79 19.12
C GLY A 26 -14.84 -11.46 19.36
N ASN A 27 -15.58 -12.36 20.02
CA ASN A 27 -17.04 -12.23 20.25
C ASN A 27 -17.81 -11.92 18.95
N ASP A 28 -17.47 -12.63 17.87
CA ASP A 28 -18.05 -12.47 16.53
C ASP A 28 -17.91 -11.06 15.93
N LYS A 29 -16.96 -10.25 16.43
CA LYS A 29 -16.66 -8.90 15.95
C LYS A 29 -15.18 -8.71 15.68
N VAL A 30 -14.84 -7.71 14.87
CA VAL A 30 -13.45 -7.25 14.72
C VAL A 30 -12.99 -6.64 16.04
N ALA A 31 -12.00 -7.27 16.66
CA ALA A 31 -11.38 -6.80 17.88
C ALA A 31 -10.23 -5.82 17.58
N TYR A 32 -9.45 -6.08 16.53
CA TYR A 32 -8.37 -5.22 16.09
C TYR A 32 -8.04 -5.41 14.62
N GLU A 33 -7.33 -4.44 14.07
CA GLU A 33 -6.76 -4.48 12.74
C GLU A 33 -5.32 -3.93 12.79
N HIS A 34 -4.35 -4.70 12.31
CA HIS A 34 -3.01 -4.21 12.03
C HIS A 34 -2.81 -4.18 10.52
N ILE A 35 -2.62 -2.98 9.97
CA ILE A 35 -2.37 -2.78 8.54
C ILE A 35 -0.89 -2.48 8.35
N LEU A 36 -0.19 -3.39 7.67
CA LEU A 36 1.14 -3.13 7.15
C LEU A 36 1.02 -2.67 5.70
N TRP A 37 1.74 -1.60 5.37
CA TRP A 37 1.79 -1.05 4.02
C TRP A 37 3.22 -0.62 3.68
N ASP A 38 3.62 -0.84 2.43
CA ASP A 38 4.98 -0.57 1.97
C ASP A 38 5.15 0.90 1.56
N GLN A 39 5.33 1.77 2.57
CA GLN A 39 5.51 3.20 2.37
C GLN A 39 6.79 3.51 1.57
N ALA A 40 7.87 2.75 1.72
CA ALA A 40 9.11 2.98 1.00
C ALA A 40 8.92 2.77 -0.50
N SER A 41 8.34 1.64 -0.93
CA SER A 41 8.02 1.40 -2.33
C SER A 41 7.10 2.46 -2.92
N MET A 42 6.19 3.03 -2.12
CA MET A 42 5.33 4.14 -2.56
C MET A 42 6.10 5.44 -2.79
N LEU A 43 6.93 5.86 -1.83
CA LEU A 43 7.74 7.08 -1.97
C LEU A 43 8.71 6.99 -3.15
N VAL A 44 9.26 5.80 -3.37
CA VAL A 44 10.18 5.51 -4.45
C VAL A 44 9.43 5.58 -5.82
N GLN A 45 8.22 5.02 -5.94
CA GLN A 45 7.35 5.20 -7.13
C GLN A 45 6.94 6.66 -7.40
N LEU A 46 6.80 7.45 -6.34
CA LEU A 46 6.49 8.88 -6.44
C LEU A 46 7.71 9.74 -6.80
N GLY A 47 8.93 9.16 -6.80
CA GLY A 47 10.17 9.88 -7.04
C GLY A 47 10.64 10.72 -5.85
N LEU A 48 10.15 10.42 -4.64
CA LEU A 48 10.45 11.14 -3.40
C LEU A 48 11.53 10.46 -2.56
N LEU A 49 11.97 9.26 -2.95
CA LEU A 49 13.01 8.50 -2.26
C LEU A 49 13.90 7.79 -3.29
N ASP A 50 15.21 7.90 -3.10
CA ASP A 50 16.20 7.28 -3.98
C ASP A 50 16.32 5.77 -3.71
N PRO A 51 16.12 4.91 -4.72
CA PRO A 51 16.21 3.46 -4.58
C PRO A 51 17.62 2.89 -4.42
N GLU A 52 18.69 3.60 -4.82
CA GLU A 52 20.00 2.95 -5.07
C GLU A 52 20.58 2.21 -3.85
N SER A 53 20.27 2.66 -2.64
CA SER A 53 20.78 2.08 -1.39
C SER A 53 19.71 1.36 -0.55
N LEU A 54 18.49 1.20 -1.07
CA LEU A 54 17.38 0.63 -0.30
C LEU A 54 16.97 -0.74 -0.81
N PRO A 55 16.65 -1.71 0.07
CA PRO A 55 16.14 -3.03 -0.32
C PRO A 55 14.65 -2.96 -0.72
N VAL A 56 14.33 -2.10 -1.68
CA VAL A 56 12.96 -1.80 -2.12
C VAL A 56 12.70 -2.48 -3.46
N VAL A 57 11.66 -3.32 -3.53
CA VAL A 57 11.32 -4.12 -4.72
C VAL A 57 10.21 -3.47 -5.57
N TRP A 58 9.82 -2.23 -5.24
CA TRP A 58 8.83 -1.41 -5.96
C TRP A 58 7.50 -2.15 -6.15
N ALA A 59 6.80 -1.89 -7.28
CA ALA A 59 5.61 -2.62 -7.69
C ALA A 59 5.84 -4.14 -7.89
N GLY A 60 7.10 -4.59 -7.98
CA GLY A 60 7.45 -6.00 -8.10
C GLY A 60 7.04 -6.84 -6.88
N ALA A 61 7.11 -6.25 -5.67
CA ALA A 61 6.64 -6.92 -4.45
C ALA A 61 5.13 -7.19 -4.51
N ALA A 62 4.34 -6.18 -4.88
CA ALA A 62 2.89 -6.32 -5.05
C ALA A 62 2.54 -7.37 -6.12
N ALA A 63 3.22 -7.34 -7.27
CA ALA A 63 3.03 -8.32 -8.33
C ALA A 63 3.39 -9.75 -7.89
N THR A 64 4.40 -9.91 -7.04
CA THR A 64 4.82 -11.22 -6.51
C THR A 64 3.81 -11.77 -5.52
N LEU A 65 3.31 -10.95 -4.59
CA LEU A 65 2.27 -11.33 -3.65
C LEU A 65 0.98 -11.73 -4.36
N LYS A 66 0.59 -10.98 -5.40
CA LYS A 66 -0.57 -11.33 -6.26
C LYS A 66 -0.47 -12.72 -6.88
N LYS A 67 0.72 -13.13 -7.30
CA LYS A 67 0.95 -14.40 -8.00
C LYS A 67 1.03 -15.60 -7.06
N ASN A 68 1.62 -15.42 -5.88
CA ASN A 68 2.07 -16.55 -5.06
C ASN A 68 1.23 -16.81 -3.81
N LEU A 69 0.34 -15.89 -3.41
CA LEU A 69 -0.49 -16.12 -2.23
C LEU A 69 -1.86 -16.69 -2.58
N HIS A 70 -2.14 -17.87 -2.02
CA HIS A 70 -3.45 -18.52 -2.04
C HIS A 70 -4.30 -18.20 -0.79
N CYS A 71 -3.81 -17.32 0.10
CA CYS A 71 -4.44 -17.01 1.38
C CYS A 71 -5.37 -15.79 1.29
N ARG A 72 -6.56 -15.89 1.87
CA ARG A 72 -7.75 -15.04 1.63
C ARG A 72 -7.72 -13.66 2.33
N THR A 73 -6.58 -13.20 2.83
CA THR A 73 -6.42 -11.98 3.66
C THR A 73 -5.45 -10.95 3.06
N HIS A 74 -5.50 -10.72 1.74
CA HIS A 74 -4.73 -9.63 1.13
C HIS A 74 -5.59 -8.77 0.21
N PHE A 75 -5.40 -7.46 0.32
CA PHE A 75 -6.00 -6.47 -0.56
C PHE A 75 -4.87 -5.83 -1.36
N SER A 76 -4.84 -6.06 -2.67
CA SER A 76 -4.01 -5.22 -3.54
C SER A 76 -4.83 -4.03 -3.96
N MET A 77 -4.38 -2.84 -3.55
CA MET A 77 -4.98 -1.59 -3.97
C MET A 77 -4.15 -1.01 -5.11
N ARG A 78 -4.77 -0.86 -6.28
CA ARG A 78 -4.34 0.15 -7.25
C ARG A 78 -5.08 1.42 -6.91
N ALA A 79 -4.41 2.33 -6.25
CA ALA A 79 -4.95 3.64 -5.97
C ALA A 79 -4.42 4.61 -7.03
N ASN A 80 -5.33 5.35 -7.66
CA ASN A 80 -4.91 6.51 -8.42
C ASN A 80 -4.59 7.61 -7.41
N TYR A 81 -3.34 8.07 -7.34
CA TYR A 81 -2.93 9.17 -6.46
C TYR A 81 -3.38 10.52 -7.07
N GLN A 82 -4.67 10.56 -7.41
CA GLN A 82 -5.44 11.65 -8.01
C GLN A 82 -6.77 11.90 -7.27
N LEU A 83 -7.16 11.08 -6.28
CA LEU A 83 -8.49 11.20 -5.67
C LEU A 83 -8.57 12.39 -4.70
N GLN A 84 -8.79 13.57 -5.28
CA GLN A 84 -9.70 14.59 -4.77
C GLN A 84 -10.77 14.84 -5.84
N GLY A 85 -12.04 14.86 -5.40
CA GLY A 85 -13.16 15.38 -6.19
C GLY A 85 -14.32 14.41 -6.42
N LEU A 86 -15.06 14.07 -5.35
CA LEU A 86 -16.52 14.21 -5.22
C LEU A 86 -16.90 14.08 -3.74
#